data_AF-A0A969I2B8-F1
#
_entry.id   AF-A0A969I2B8-F1
#
_cell.length_a   1.000
_cell.length_b   1.000
_cell.length_c   1.000
_cell.angle_alpha   90.00
_cell.angle_beta   90.00
_cell.angle_gamma   90.00
#
_symmetry.space_group_name_H-M   'P 1'
#
loop_
_entity.id
_entity.type
_entity.pdbx_description
1 polymer ?
#
loop_
_entity_poly.entity_id
_entity_poly.type
_entity_poly.pdbx_seq_one_letter_code
_entity_poly.pdbx_strand_id
1 'polypeptide(L)'
;MPIRHSLALALLIFSSVTEAVSTVNPNGVNVRSAGATTVFLTFQNLDPNERAIEAVWCGAVQPGVTGGSVTASDPCVPGTLFGRLPLRLDRSQGSSSGGVANLTDVMTIPASVARRAYQAAAEGAASDFYYVRRFSGGAGGDRWVTVTCRMAGGAHAVRLPCSMCA
;
A
#
# COMPACT_ATOMS: atom_id res chain seq x y z
N MET A 1 20.10 -19.45 -63.94
CA MET A 1 18.99 -19.02 -63.07
C MET A 1 19.30 -19.45 -61.64
N PRO A 2 19.79 -18.57 -60.75
CA PRO A 2 20.08 -18.95 -59.38
C PRO A 2 18.83 -18.86 -58.49
N ILE A 3 18.59 -19.96 -57.78
CA ILE A 3 17.55 -20.18 -56.78
C ILE A 3 17.83 -19.26 -55.58
N ARG A 4 16.97 -18.27 -55.37
CA ARG A 4 17.03 -17.35 -54.23
C ARG A 4 16.69 -18.10 -52.94
N HIS A 5 17.71 -18.40 -52.14
CA HIS A 5 17.55 -19.04 -50.85
C HIS A 5 17.08 -18.01 -49.82
N SER A 6 15.98 -18.37 -49.17
CA SER A 6 15.34 -17.75 -48.03
C SER A 6 16.33 -17.41 -46.91
N LEU A 7 16.27 -16.18 -46.41
CA LEU A 7 16.82 -15.84 -45.10
C LEU A 7 15.81 -14.94 -44.38
N ALA A 8 14.75 -15.58 -43.89
CA ALA A 8 13.81 -14.95 -42.97
C ALA A 8 14.50 -14.84 -41.60
N LEU A 9 15.05 -13.66 -41.31
CA LEU A 9 15.62 -13.33 -40.01
C LEU A 9 14.47 -13.13 -39.00
N ALA A 10 14.09 -14.20 -38.31
CA ALA A 10 13.14 -14.13 -37.19
C ALA A 10 13.83 -13.52 -35.97
N LEU A 11 13.71 -12.19 -35.82
CA LEU A 11 14.14 -11.46 -34.64
C LEU A 11 13.18 -11.78 -33.48
N LEU A 12 13.55 -12.73 -32.62
CA LEU A 12 12.85 -12.99 -31.36
C LEU A 12 13.07 -11.79 -30.43
N ILE A 13 12.10 -10.88 -30.39
CA ILE A 13 12.03 -9.80 -29.41
C ILE A 13 11.74 -10.46 -28.06
N PHE A 14 12.77 -10.69 -27.27
CA PHE A 14 12.62 -11.01 -25.85
C PHE A 14 12.04 -9.77 -25.17
N SER A 15 10.71 -9.71 -25.04
CA SER A 15 10.06 -8.76 -24.15
C SER A 15 10.50 -9.09 -22.73
N SER A 16 11.48 -8.35 -22.21
CA SER A 16 11.79 -8.35 -20.78
C SER A 16 10.50 -7.98 -20.05
N VAL A 17 9.94 -8.94 -19.32
CA VAL A 17 8.85 -8.68 -18.38
C VAL A 17 9.45 -7.74 -17.34
N THR A 18 9.08 -6.46 -17.43
CA THR A 18 9.45 -5.48 -16.41
C THR A 18 8.67 -5.87 -15.16
N GLU A 19 9.37 -6.37 -14.15
CA GLU A 19 8.73 -6.69 -12.87
C GLU A 19 8.48 -5.38 -12.14
N ALA A 20 7.21 -5.05 -11.95
CA ALA A 20 6.74 -3.94 -11.14
C ALA A 20 6.31 -4.46 -9.77
N VAL A 21 6.26 -3.57 -8.77
CA VAL A 21 5.87 -3.94 -7.40
C VAL A 21 4.61 -4.82 -7.43
N SER A 22 4.74 -6.00 -6.85
CA SER A 22 3.76 -7.07 -7.04
C SER A 22 2.94 -7.34 -5.79
N THR A 23 3.52 -7.08 -4.62
CA THR A 23 2.88 -7.33 -3.33
C THR A 23 3.61 -6.64 -2.18
N VAL A 24 3.05 -6.73 -0.99
CA VAL A 24 3.59 -6.23 0.27
C VAL A 24 3.39 -7.24 1.38
N ASN A 25 4.38 -7.37 2.26
CA ASN A 25 4.34 -8.21 3.45
C ASN A 25 4.75 -7.42 4.69
N PRO A 26 3.97 -7.41 5.79
CA PRO A 26 2.61 -7.95 5.91
C PRO A 26 1.59 -7.16 5.08
N ASN A 27 0.57 -7.85 4.58
CA ASN A 27 -0.55 -7.24 3.86
C ASN A 27 -1.67 -6.73 4.80
N GLY A 28 -1.60 -7.11 6.08
CA GLY A 28 -2.54 -6.73 7.13
C GLY A 28 -1.84 -6.59 8.48
N VAL A 29 -2.15 -5.52 9.21
CA VAL A 29 -1.54 -5.21 10.51
C VAL A 29 -2.60 -4.82 11.53
N ASN A 30 -2.36 -5.11 12.80
CA ASN A 30 -3.20 -4.67 13.90
C ASN A 30 -2.66 -3.36 14.49
N VAL A 31 -3.51 -2.36 14.62
CA VAL A 31 -3.17 -1.00 15.05
C VAL A 31 -3.80 -0.71 16.39
N ARG A 32 -3.03 -0.14 17.32
CA ARG A 32 -3.55 0.25 18.63
C ARG A 32 -4.35 1.55 18.54
N SER A 33 -5.47 1.62 19.24
CA SER A 33 -6.29 2.84 19.33
C SER A 33 -5.62 3.95 20.16
N ALA A 34 -4.77 3.57 21.12
CA ALA A 34 -4.03 4.48 21.99
C ALA A 34 -2.52 4.41 21.70
N GLY A 35 -2.01 5.40 20.96
CA GLY A 35 -0.57 5.58 20.70
C GLY A 35 -0.16 5.37 19.24
N ALA A 36 1.10 5.66 18.93
CA ALA A 36 1.68 5.41 17.61
C ALA A 36 1.92 3.90 17.43
N THR A 37 1.60 3.38 16.26
CA THR A 37 1.94 2.00 15.87
C THR A 37 2.98 2.06 14.76
N THR A 38 4.11 1.39 14.96
CA THR A 38 5.18 1.28 13.95
C THR A 38 5.23 -0.15 13.43
N VAL A 39 5.22 -0.31 12.11
CA VAL A 39 5.28 -1.61 11.44
C VAL A 39 6.28 -1.56 10.30
N PHE A 40 7.04 -2.65 10.16
CA PHE A 40 7.93 -2.86 9.02
C PHE A 40 7.15 -3.52 7.89
N LEU A 41 7.06 -2.84 6.75
CA LEU A 41 6.42 -3.32 5.53
C LEU A 41 7.50 -3.60 4.51
N THR A 42 7.44 -4.75 3.83
CA THR A 42 8.36 -5.10 2.75
C THR A 42 7.58 -5.24 1.46
N PHE A 43 7.82 -4.33 0.52
CA PHE A 43 7.31 -4.36 -0.84
C PHE A 43 8.25 -5.19 -1.71
N GLN A 44 7.69 -6.03 -2.56
CA GLN A 44 8.42 -7.07 -3.27
C GLN A 44 8.36 -6.90 -4.80
N ASN A 45 9.45 -7.29 -5.46
CA ASN A 45 9.62 -7.27 -6.92
C ASN A 45 9.47 -5.87 -7.51
N LEU A 46 10.17 -4.89 -6.92
CA LEU A 46 10.19 -3.53 -7.47
C LEU A 46 10.97 -3.52 -8.79
N ASP A 47 10.50 -2.70 -9.72
CA ASP A 47 11.27 -2.37 -10.91
C ASP A 47 12.55 -1.62 -10.51
N PRO A 48 13.67 -1.78 -11.24
CA PRO A 48 14.91 -1.06 -10.95
C PRO A 48 14.76 0.46 -10.87
N ASN A 49 13.77 1.04 -11.56
CA ASN A 49 13.49 2.46 -11.57
C ASN A 49 12.28 2.87 -10.70
N GLU A 50 11.60 1.91 -10.06
CA GLU A 50 10.49 2.19 -9.15
C GLU A 50 10.98 2.79 -7.84
N ARG A 51 10.32 3.88 -7.44
CA ARG A 51 10.58 4.57 -6.18
C ARG A 51 9.27 4.91 -5.50
N ALA A 52 9.22 4.71 -4.19
CA ALA A 52 8.10 5.18 -3.40
C ALA A 52 8.14 6.71 -3.30
N ILE A 53 7.04 7.35 -3.65
CA ILE A 53 6.92 8.82 -3.70
C ILE A 53 5.91 9.37 -2.71
N GLU A 54 4.95 8.56 -2.27
CA GLU A 54 3.88 9.02 -1.41
C GLU A 54 3.29 7.87 -0.61
N ALA A 55 2.84 8.19 0.60
CA ALA A 55 2.02 7.31 1.41
C ALA A 55 0.82 8.07 1.98
N VAL A 56 -0.35 7.43 1.98
CA VAL A 56 -1.60 7.98 2.49
C VAL A 56 -2.34 6.96 3.36
N TRP A 57 -3.18 7.46 4.26
CA TRP A 57 -4.12 6.64 5.01
C TRP A 57 -5.55 7.01 4.61
N CYS A 58 -6.32 6.03 4.14
CA CYS A 58 -7.72 6.21 3.82
C CYS A 58 -8.61 5.21 4.57
N GLY A 59 -9.81 5.65 4.95
CA GLY A 59 -10.79 4.82 5.65
C GLY A 59 -11.43 3.77 4.75
N ALA A 60 -11.52 4.04 3.44
CA ALA A 60 -12.04 3.09 2.47
C ALA A 60 -11.23 3.12 1.16
N VAL A 61 -11.20 1.97 0.50
CA VAL A 61 -10.63 1.78 -0.83
C VAL A 61 -11.70 1.31 -1.82
N GLN A 62 -11.41 1.43 -3.11
CA GLN A 62 -12.30 1.00 -4.19
C GLN A 62 -12.71 -0.48 -4.01
N PRO A 63 -13.94 -0.85 -4.41
CA PRO A 63 -14.41 -2.23 -4.31
C PRO A 63 -13.44 -3.22 -4.99
N GLY A 64 -13.14 -4.32 -4.31
CA GLY A 64 -12.20 -5.35 -4.80
C GLY A 64 -10.73 -5.09 -4.46
N VAL A 65 -10.38 -3.92 -3.92
CA VAL A 65 -9.03 -3.65 -3.39
C VAL A 65 -8.95 -4.13 -1.95
N THR A 66 -7.93 -4.93 -1.64
CA THR A 66 -7.67 -5.45 -0.28
C THR A 66 -6.19 -5.27 0.10
N GLY A 67 -5.83 -5.62 1.33
CA GLY A 67 -4.44 -5.65 1.75
C GLY A 67 -3.60 -6.56 0.86
N GLY A 68 -2.52 -6.04 0.29
CA GLY A 68 -1.66 -6.73 -0.66
C GLY A 68 -1.98 -6.44 -2.13
N SER A 69 -3.13 -5.81 -2.43
CA SER A 69 -3.50 -5.43 -3.79
C SER A 69 -2.59 -4.33 -4.33
N VAL A 70 -2.24 -4.45 -5.61
CA VAL A 70 -1.52 -3.44 -6.38
C VAL A 70 -2.42 -2.93 -7.50
N THR A 71 -2.66 -1.62 -7.54
CA THR A 71 -3.50 -0.96 -8.55
C THR A 71 -2.69 0.02 -9.38
N ALA A 72 -3.14 0.29 -10.61
CA ALA A 72 -2.55 1.30 -11.51
C ALA A 72 -3.21 2.68 -11.39
N SER A 73 -4.10 2.86 -10.40
CA SER A 73 -4.77 4.11 -10.06
C SER A 73 -4.95 4.21 -8.56
N ASP A 74 -5.18 5.43 -8.05
CA ASP A 74 -5.43 5.69 -6.63
C ASP A 74 -6.65 4.88 -6.13
N PRO A 75 -6.46 3.94 -5.21
CA PRO A 75 -7.54 3.11 -4.70
C PRO A 75 -8.35 3.82 -3.60
N CYS A 76 -7.94 4.97 -3.05
CA CYS A 76 -8.66 5.59 -1.94
C CYS A 76 -10.00 6.18 -2.37
N VAL A 77 -11.06 5.96 -1.57
CA VAL A 77 -12.37 6.56 -1.81
C VAL A 77 -12.34 8.05 -1.40
N PRO A 78 -12.78 8.99 -2.27
CA PRO A 78 -12.83 10.41 -1.94
C PRO A 78 -13.60 10.69 -0.65
N GLY A 79 -13.11 11.64 0.17
CA GLY A 79 -13.72 11.98 1.46
C GLY A 79 -13.33 11.07 2.63
N THR A 80 -12.66 9.93 2.38
CA THR A 80 -12.22 9.01 3.45
C THR A 80 -10.75 9.19 3.84
N LEU A 81 -10.08 10.23 3.35
CA LEU A 81 -8.66 10.46 3.63
C LEU A 81 -8.44 10.86 5.10
N PHE A 82 -7.69 10.04 5.83
CA PHE A 82 -7.30 10.28 7.22
C PHE A 82 -6.00 11.10 7.34
N GLY A 83 -5.10 10.98 6.38
CA GLY A 83 -3.88 11.78 6.33
C GLY A 83 -2.91 11.32 5.25
N ARG A 84 -1.79 12.05 5.12
CA ARG A 84 -0.67 11.73 4.23
C ARG A 84 0.62 11.68 5.05
N LEU A 85 1.52 10.74 4.73
CA LEU A 85 2.83 10.66 5.35
C LEU A 85 3.70 11.80 4.80
N PRO A 86 4.21 12.72 5.64
CA PRO A 86 5.15 13.73 5.18
C PRO A 86 6.43 13.05 4.67
N LEU A 87 6.92 13.47 3.50
CA LEU A 87 8.15 12.94 2.89
C LEU A 87 9.37 12.97 3.83
N ARG A 88 9.44 13.95 4.74
CA ARG A 88 10.53 14.05 5.73
C ARG A 88 10.53 12.92 6.77
N LEU A 89 9.39 12.27 6.96
CA LEU A 89 9.22 11.14 7.88
C LEU A 89 9.23 9.80 7.14
N ASP A 90 9.46 9.83 5.83
CA ASP A 90 9.65 8.63 5.03
C ASP A 90 10.99 7.99 5.41
N ARG A 91 10.91 6.79 5.96
CA ARG A 91 12.07 6.00 6.40
C ARG A 91 12.22 4.73 5.57
N SER A 92 11.66 4.71 4.36
CA SER A 92 11.81 3.58 3.47
C SER A 92 13.24 3.40 2.98
N GLN A 93 13.68 2.15 2.95
CA GLN A 93 15.02 1.74 2.54
C GLN A 93 14.90 0.67 1.46
N GLY A 94 15.59 0.88 0.35
CA GLY A 94 15.76 -0.16 -0.67
C GLY A 94 16.53 -1.34 -0.07
N SER A 95 15.99 -2.54 -0.23
CA SER A 95 16.62 -3.79 0.16
C SER A 95 16.69 -4.67 -1.07
N SER A 96 17.76 -5.45 -1.25
CA SER A 96 17.82 -6.44 -2.33
C SER A 96 18.05 -7.82 -1.75
N SER A 97 17.38 -8.82 -2.30
CA SER A 97 17.52 -10.21 -1.85
C SER A 97 17.47 -11.11 -3.08
N GLY A 98 18.55 -11.88 -3.31
CA GLY A 98 18.63 -12.80 -4.44
C GLY A 98 18.59 -12.14 -5.83
N GLY A 99 19.03 -10.87 -5.95
CA GLY A 99 18.99 -10.12 -7.22
C GLY A 99 17.67 -9.40 -7.50
N VAL A 100 16.66 -9.57 -6.63
CA VAL A 100 15.38 -8.87 -6.70
C VAL A 100 15.44 -7.60 -5.86
N ALA A 101 14.94 -6.49 -6.41
CA ALA A 101 14.78 -5.24 -5.67
C ALA A 101 13.50 -5.27 -4.82
N ASN A 102 13.65 -4.99 -3.54
CA ASN A 102 12.59 -4.88 -2.54
C ASN A 102 12.68 -3.50 -1.88
N LEU A 103 11.60 -3.07 -1.23
CA LEU A 103 11.62 -1.86 -0.41
C LEU A 103 11.09 -2.18 0.97
N THR A 104 11.88 -1.94 2.02
CA THR A 104 11.41 -2.02 3.39
C THR A 104 11.04 -0.63 3.88
N ASP A 105 9.76 -0.42 4.15
CA ASP A 105 9.20 0.81 4.69
C ASP A 105 8.89 0.67 6.19
N VAL A 106 9.08 1.74 6.94
CA VAL A 106 8.76 1.82 8.36
C VAL A 106 7.51 2.67 8.51
N MET A 107 6.36 2.03 8.36
CA MET A 107 5.07 2.69 8.51
C MET A 107 4.86 3.05 9.99
N THR A 108 4.88 4.34 10.29
CA THR A 108 4.50 4.86 11.61
C THR A 108 3.16 5.57 11.50
N ILE A 109 2.15 5.02 12.18
CA ILE A 109 0.78 5.56 12.17
C ILE A 109 0.69 6.64 13.25
N PRO A 110 0.46 7.92 12.89
CA PRO A 110 0.30 8.99 13.87
C PRO A 110 -0.95 8.80 14.71
N ALA A 111 -0.90 9.23 15.97
CA ALA A 111 -2.06 9.16 16.87
C ALA A 111 -3.29 9.94 16.34
N SER A 112 -3.08 10.98 15.53
CA SER A 112 -4.17 11.73 14.87
C SER A 112 -4.92 10.87 13.85
N VAL A 113 -4.21 10.07 13.05
CA VAL A 113 -4.81 9.13 12.08
C VAL A 113 -5.58 8.04 12.82
N ALA A 114 -4.97 7.43 13.85
CA ALA A 114 -5.63 6.41 14.66
C ALA A 114 -6.89 6.93 15.36
N ARG A 115 -6.86 8.17 15.88
CA ARG A 115 -8.02 8.83 16.49
C ARG A 115 -9.14 9.07 15.47
N ARG A 116 -8.82 9.57 14.28
CA ARG A 116 -9.81 9.78 13.21
C ARG A 116 -10.45 8.47 12.75
N ALA A 117 -9.64 7.42 12.58
CA ALA A 117 -10.13 6.09 12.25
C ALA A 117 -11.06 5.55 13.35
N TYR A 118 -10.70 5.74 14.62
CA TYR A 118 -11.57 5.36 15.76
C TYR A 118 -12.89 6.14 15.79
N GLN A 119 -12.85 7.46 15.55
CA GLN A 119 -14.05 8.29 15.50
C GLN A 119 -14.98 7.86 14.36
N ALA A 120 -14.44 7.62 13.17
CA ALA A 120 -15.21 7.11 12.04
C ALA A 120 -15.86 5.75 12.36
N ALA A 121 -15.12 4.85 13.03
CA ALA A 121 -15.68 3.56 13.46
C ALA A 121 -16.79 3.73 14.51
N ALA A 122 -16.67 4.68 15.43
CA ALA A 122 -17.72 5.00 16.41
C ALA A 122 -18.97 5.61 15.76
N GLU A 123 -18.82 6.28 14.61
CA GLU A 123 -19.91 6.81 13.79
C GLU A 123 -20.56 5.75 12.86
N GLY A 124 -20.09 4.50 12.90
CA GLY A 124 -20.65 3.39 12.13
C GLY A 124 -19.86 2.99 10.88
N ALA A 125 -18.67 3.57 10.65
CA ALA A 125 -17.76 3.12 9.60
C ALA A 125 -17.06 1.80 9.99
N ALA A 126 -16.31 1.22 9.04
CA ALA A 126 -15.51 0.03 9.30
C ALA A 126 -14.43 0.31 10.36
N SER A 127 -14.14 -0.70 11.19
CA SER A 127 -13.01 -0.66 12.16
C SER A 127 -11.64 -0.89 11.50
N ASP A 128 -11.62 -0.98 10.17
CA ASP A 128 -10.42 -1.14 9.36
C ASP A 128 -10.21 0.11 8.51
N PHE A 129 -8.94 0.45 8.30
CA PHE A 129 -8.52 1.49 7.37
C PHE A 129 -7.34 0.98 6.56
N TYR A 130 -6.90 1.75 5.58
CA TYR A 130 -5.92 1.30 4.60
C TYR A 130 -4.75 2.27 4.53
N TYR A 131 -3.54 1.72 4.55
CA TYR A 131 -2.32 2.42 4.18
C TYR A 131 -2.05 2.17 2.70
N VAL A 132 -1.94 3.22 1.92
CA VAL A 132 -1.70 3.14 0.49
C VAL A 132 -0.38 3.81 0.18
N ARG A 133 0.52 3.05 -0.45
CA ARG A 133 1.85 3.51 -0.86
C ARG A 133 1.90 3.63 -2.37
N ARG A 134 2.28 4.80 -2.89
CA ARG A 134 2.45 5.06 -4.31
C ARG A 134 3.90 4.94 -4.72
N PHE A 135 4.12 4.16 -5.76
CA PHE A 135 5.38 3.96 -6.45
C PHE A 135 5.29 4.59 -7.85
N SER A 136 6.38 5.20 -8.29
CA SER A 136 6.50 5.81 -9.61
C SER A 136 7.87 5.52 -10.20
N GLY A 137 8.00 5.61 -11.52
CA GLY A 137 9.29 5.50 -12.23
C GLY A 137 9.55 4.13 -12.86
N GLY A 138 8.70 3.14 -12.62
CA GLY A 138 8.74 1.87 -13.34
C GLY A 138 8.22 1.98 -14.77
N ALA A 139 8.65 1.06 -15.64
CA ALA A 139 8.14 0.98 -17.01
C ALA A 139 6.63 0.67 -17.07
N GLY A 140 6.05 0.17 -15.98
CA GLY A 140 4.61 -0.07 -15.80
C GLY A 140 3.78 1.13 -15.32
N GLY A 141 4.37 2.33 -15.21
CA GLY A 141 3.71 3.54 -14.72
C GLY A 141 3.59 3.59 -13.19
N ASP A 142 2.70 4.46 -12.69
CA ASP A 142 2.47 4.58 -11.26
C ASP A 142 1.70 3.37 -10.70
N ARG A 143 2.10 2.92 -9.51
CA ARG A 143 1.51 1.78 -8.82
C ARG A 143 1.16 2.14 -7.39
N TRP A 144 -0.02 1.73 -6.95
CA TRP A 144 -0.49 1.92 -5.59
C TRP A 144 -0.62 0.58 -4.92
N VAL A 145 0.09 0.41 -3.81
CA VAL A 145 0.06 -0.82 -3.02
C VAL A 145 -0.70 -0.54 -1.73
N THR A 146 -1.66 -1.40 -1.43
CA THR A 146 -2.55 -1.23 -0.28
C THR A 146 -2.17 -2.20 0.84
N VAL A 147 -2.20 -1.73 2.08
CA VAL A 147 -2.04 -2.52 3.31
C VAL A 147 -3.25 -2.28 4.19
N THR A 148 -3.85 -3.35 4.72
CA THR A 148 -4.98 -3.23 5.65
C THR A 148 -4.48 -2.98 7.07
N CYS A 149 -4.99 -1.93 7.70
CA CYS A 149 -4.74 -1.56 9.07
C CYS A 149 -6.01 -1.79 9.88
N ARG A 150 -6.04 -2.86 10.68
CA ARG A 150 -7.19 -3.21 11.52
C ARG A 150 -7.05 -2.59 12.89
N MET A 151 -8.06 -1.88 13.37
CA MET A 151 -8.02 -1.34 14.73
C MET A 151 -8.15 -2.49 15.74
N ALA A 152 -7.11 -2.71 16.54
CA ALA A 152 -7.14 -3.60 17.70
C ALA A 152 -8.09 -3.00 18.74
N GLY A 153 -9.31 -3.55 18.81
CA GLY A 153 -10.43 -3.04 19.60
C GLY A 153 -11.73 -2.80 18.82
N GLY A 154 -11.81 -3.15 17.54
CA GLY A 154 -13.01 -2.96 16.70
C GLY A 154 -14.30 -3.59 17.25
N ALA A 155 -15.38 -2.80 17.20
CA ALA A 155 -16.82 -3.10 17.32
C ALA A 155 -17.40 -3.89 18.52
N HIS A 156 -16.61 -4.55 19.36
CA HIS A 156 -17.11 -5.10 20.64
C HIS A 156 -16.45 -4.48 21.88
N ALA A 157 -15.46 -3.58 21.72
CA ALA A 157 -14.78 -2.93 22.82
C ALA A 157 -15.01 -1.40 22.90
N VAL A 158 -15.87 -0.83 22.06
CA VAL A 158 -16.46 0.49 22.35
C VAL A 158 -17.61 0.26 23.33
N ARG A 159 -17.28 -0.06 24.59
CA ARG A 159 -18.18 0.32 25.68
C ARG A 159 -18.16 1.84 25.69
N LEU A 160 -19.21 2.46 25.15
CA LEU A 160 -19.52 3.83 25.52
C LEU A 160 -19.51 3.89 27.06
N PRO A 161 -18.74 4.78 27.71
CA PRO A 161 -19.04 5.10 29.09
C PRO A 161 -20.47 5.64 29.10
N CYS A 162 -21.36 4.90 29.75
CA CYS A 162 -22.71 5.32 30.04
C CYS A 162 -22.64 6.54 30.96
N SER A 163 -22.47 7.73 30.38
CA SER A 163 -22.50 9.02 31.09
C SER A 163 -23.67 9.89 30.63
N MET A 164 -24.62 9.33 29.87
CA MET A 164 -25.85 9.99 29.41
C MET A 164 -27.11 9.11 29.57
N CYS A 165 -27.10 8.15 30.50
CA CYS A 165 -28.33 7.53 31.00
C CYS A 165 -28.41 7.68 32.52
N ALA A 166 -28.73 8.89 32.98
CA ALA A 166 -29.44 9.20 34.22
C ALA A 166 -29.70 10.70 34.27
#